data_AF-A0A8S2YX50-F1
#
_entry.id   AF-A0A8S2YX50-F1
#
_cell.length_a   1.000
_cell.length_b   1.000
_cell.length_c   1.000
_cell.angle_alpha   90.00
_cell.angle_beta   90.00
_cell.angle_gamma   90.00
#
_symmetry.space_group_name_H-M   'P 1'
#
loop_
_entity.id
_entity.type
_entity.pdbx_description
1 polymer ?
#
loop_
_entity_poly.entity_id
_entity_poly.type
_entity_poly.pdbx_seq_one_letter_code
_entity_poly.pdbx_strand_id
1 'polypeptide(L)'
;IDLKINHDGKVNRARCMPQNPYIIVTKTPMSDVLIFDVTTHPTGKEQQGECNPELRLKGHTREGYGLSWNHHVNGHLLSAADDHTVCLWNINELSKEGKNVDALSIYSGHTTAVEDVAWHCTQSTIFDSVGDDQKLMM
;
A
#
# COMPACT_ATOMS: atom_id res chain seq x y z
N ILE A 1 -23.34 -6.48 5.56
CA ILE A 1 -21.91 -6.09 5.65
C ILE A 1 -21.46 -6.63 6.99
N ASP A 2 -20.69 -7.72 6.96
CA ASP A 2 -20.57 -8.59 8.14
C ASP A 2 -19.21 -8.42 8.83
N LEU A 3 -18.28 -7.73 8.16
CA LEU A 3 -16.97 -7.34 8.67
C LEU A 3 -16.79 -5.82 8.54
N LYS A 4 -16.37 -5.20 9.65
CA LYS A 4 -15.93 -3.80 9.73
C LYS A 4 -14.63 -3.79 10.53
N ILE A 5 -13.58 -3.19 9.97
CA ILE A 5 -12.26 -3.08 10.62
C ILE A 5 -11.99 -1.59 10.87
N ASN A 6 -11.50 -1.25 12.06
CA ASN A 6 -11.12 0.12 12.38
C ASN A 6 -9.88 0.53 11.58
N HIS A 7 -9.87 1.77 11.10
CA HIS A 7 -8.82 2.30 10.23
C HIS A 7 -8.38 3.70 10.70
N ASP A 8 -7.08 3.99 10.59
CA ASP A 8 -6.51 5.30 10.92
C ASP A 8 -6.87 6.35 9.86
N GLY A 9 -8.00 7.01 10.07
CA GLY A 9 -8.52 8.03 9.16
C GLY A 9 -9.27 7.46 7.95
N LYS A 10 -9.58 8.31 6.96
CA LYS A 10 -10.26 7.89 5.73
C LYS A 10 -9.44 6.87 4.95
N VAL A 11 -10.10 5.95 4.25
CA VAL A 11 -9.44 5.02 3.33
C VAL A 11 -9.38 5.68 1.96
N ASN A 12 -8.18 6.13 1.55
CA ASN A 12 -7.99 6.78 0.24
C ASN A 12 -8.12 5.76 -0.91
N ARG A 13 -7.58 4.56 -0.71
CA ARG A 13 -7.68 3.44 -1.64
C ARG A 13 -7.49 2.12 -0.89
N ALA A 14 -8.18 1.07 -1.31
CA ALA A 14 -7.98 -0.29 -0.84
C ALA A 14 -7.84 -1.27 -2.01
N ARG A 15 -6.97 -2.28 -1.87
CA ARG A 15 -6.77 -3.34 -2.88
C ARG A 15 -6.53 -4.68 -2.18
N CYS A 16 -7.16 -5.75 -2.68
CA CYS A 16 -6.82 -7.11 -2.25
C CYS A 16 -5.56 -7.60 -2.97
N MET A 17 -4.76 -8.39 -2.27
CA MET A 17 -3.61 -9.05 -2.85
C MET A 17 -4.09 -10.18 -3.78
N PRO A 18 -3.63 -10.24 -5.04
CA PRO A 18 -4.17 -11.18 -6.01
C PRO A 18 -3.89 -12.65 -5.66
N GLN A 19 -2.76 -12.94 -5.01
CA GLN A 19 -2.41 -14.30 -4.60
C GLN A 19 -3.05 -14.73 -3.27
N ASN A 20 -3.51 -13.78 -2.44
CA ASN A 20 -4.24 -14.06 -1.21
C ASN A 20 -5.27 -12.95 -0.94
N PRO A 21 -6.54 -13.13 -1.38
CA PRO A 21 -7.57 -12.10 -1.28
C PRO A 21 -7.95 -11.67 0.14
N TYR A 22 -7.53 -12.42 1.16
CA TYR A 22 -7.72 -12.05 2.56
C TYR A 22 -6.76 -10.94 3.02
N ILE A 23 -5.66 -10.75 2.30
CA ILE A 23 -4.71 -9.66 2.56
C ILE A 23 -5.15 -8.43 1.79
N ILE A 24 -5.46 -7.36 2.52
CA ILE A 24 -5.90 -6.08 1.99
C ILE A 24 -4.85 -5.02 2.33
N VAL A 25 -4.44 -4.25 1.33
CA VAL A 25 -3.66 -3.04 1.53
C VAL A 25 -4.53 -1.81 1.44
N THR A 26 -4.22 -0.79 2.23
CA THR A 26 -4.93 0.50 2.25
C THR A 26 -3.99 1.69 2.29
N LYS A 27 -4.37 2.77 1.60
CA LYS A 27 -3.76 4.10 1.73
C LYS A 27 -4.49 4.91 2.79
N THR A 28 -3.73 5.54 3.66
CA THR A 28 -4.20 6.42 4.75
C THR A 28 -4.11 7.89 4.31
N PRO A 29 -4.72 8.85 5.05
CA PRO A 29 -4.50 10.27 4.83
C PRO A 29 -3.17 10.76 5.44
N MET A 30 -2.33 9.83 5.91
CA MET A 30 -1.00 10.07 6.44
C MET A 30 0.03 9.42 5.51
N SER A 31 1.30 9.35 5.95
CA SER A 31 2.38 8.71 5.19
C SER A 31 2.30 7.18 5.12
N ASP A 32 1.67 6.55 6.10
CA ASP A 32 1.70 5.10 6.24
C ASP A 32 0.77 4.41 5.24
N VAL A 33 1.19 3.24 4.77
CA VAL A 33 0.33 2.28 4.06
C VAL A 33 0.08 1.10 4.99
N LEU A 34 -1.17 0.64 5.10
CA LEU A 34 -1.53 -0.39 6.08
C LEU A 34 -1.89 -1.71 5.39
N ILE A 35 -1.43 -2.81 5.97
CA ILE A 35 -1.83 -4.18 5.59
C ILE A 35 -2.76 -4.75 6.65
N PHE A 36 -3.85 -5.34 6.19
CA PHE A 36 -4.82 -6.07 7.01
C PHE A 36 -4.95 -7.52 6.51
N ASP A 37 -4.96 -8.47 7.43
CA ASP A 37 -5.47 -9.83 7.20
C ASP A 37 -6.90 -9.89 7.73
N VAL A 38 -7.87 -9.86 6.83
CA VAL A 38 -9.29 -9.77 7.22
C VAL A 38 -9.78 -10.98 8.03
N THR A 39 -9.04 -12.10 8.03
CA THR A 39 -9.40 -13.32 8.79
C THR A 39 -9.07 -13.23 10.28
N THR A 40 -8.16 -12.34 10.67
CA THR A 40 -7.74 -12.13 12.07
C THR A 40 -8.65 -11.17 12.82
N HIS A 41 -9.51 -10.42 12.10
CA HIS A 41 -10.39 -9.41 12.67
C HIS A 41 -11.77 -9.97 13.04
N PRO A 42 -12.31 -9.62 14.23
CA PRO A 42 -13.61 -10.12 14.68
C PRO A 42 -14.76 -9.58 13.82
N THR A 43 -15.71 -10.46 13.50
CA THR A 43 -16.96 -10.15 12.78
C THR A 43 -18.10 -9.80 13.74
N GLY A 44 -19.08 -9.03 13.26
CA GLY A 44 -20.40 -8.93 13.91
C GLY A 44 -20.61 -7.89 15.03
N LYS A 45 -19.63 -7.05 15.39
CA LYS A 45 -19.83 -5.87 16.27
C LYS A 45 -19.05 -4.66 15.76
N GLU A 46 -19.55 -3.45 16.00
CA GLU A 46 -18.69 -2.26 15.89
C GLU A 46 -17.49 -2.46 16.80
N GLN A 47 -16.30 -2.52 16.20
CA GLN A 47 -15.07 -2.67 16.95
C GLN A 47 -14.87 -1.38 17.75
N GLN A 48 -15.02 -1.46 19.08
CA GLN A 48 -14.49 -0.41 19.95
C GLN A 48 -12.98 -0.61 20.03
N GLY A 49 -12.20 0.39 19.62
CA GLY A 49 -10.74 0.32 19.71
C GLY A 49 -10.02 1.10 18.63
N GLU A 50 -8.69 1.09 18.70
CA GLU A 50 -7.79 1.73 17.76
C GLU A 50 -7.60 0.88 16.49
N CYS A 51 -7.10 1.49 15.42
CA CYS A 51 -6.69 0.77 14.22
C CYS A 51 -5.53 -0.18 14.53
N ASN A 52 -5.72 -1.48 14.28
CA ASN A 52 -4.71 -2.52 14.54
C ASN A 52 -4.37 -3.28 13.26
N PRO A 53 -3.58 -2.71 12.34
CA PRO A 53 -3.15 -3.40 11.14
C PRO A 53 -2.14 -4.50 11.45
N GLU A 54 -2.03 -5.50 10.58
CA GLU A 54 -0.97 -6.51 10.62
C GLU A 54 0.40 -5.87 10.37
N LEU A 55 0.50 -5.00 9.34
CA LEU A 55 1.72 -4.29 9.01
C LEU A 55 1.47 -2.80 8.74
N ARG A 56 2.46 -1.97 9.11
CA ARG A 56 2.57 -0.55 8.75
C ARG A 56 3.76 -0.37 7.83
N LEU A 57 3.52 -0.10 6.55
CA LEU A 57 4.57 0.11 5.58
C LEU A 57 5.05 1.56 5.64
N LYS A 58 6.36 1.73 5.84
CA LYS A 58 7.06 2.99 6.03
C LYS A 58 7.89 3.33 4.80
N GLY A 59 8.03 4.61 4.48
CA GLY A 59 8.85 5.09 3.36
C GLY A 59 8.37 6.43 2.84
N HIS A 60 7.06 6.58 2.64
CA HIS A 60 6.47 7.86 2.28
C HIS A 60 6.53 8.87 3.42
N THR A 61 6.36 10.15 3.08
CA THR A 61 6.27 11.29 4.01
C THR A 61 4.95 12.05 3.88
N ARG A 62 4.12 11.72 2.89
CA ARG A 62 2.79 12.32 2.64
C ARG A 62 1.78 11.25 2.24
N GLU A 63 0.50 11.62 2.24
CA GLU A 63 -0.57 10.76 1.74
C GLU A 63 -0.46 10.52 0.23
N GLY A 64 -1.33 9.65 -0.28
CA GLY A 64 -1.46 9.41 -1.71
C GLY A 64 -2.57 8.43 -2.03
N TYR A 65 -2.74 8.17 -3.32
CA TYR A 65 -3.81 7.28 -3.80
C TYR A 65 -3.27 6.08 -4.57
N GLY A 66 -2.20 6.21 -5.36
CA GLY A 66 -1.66 5.12 -6.17
C GLY A 66 -1.27 3.89 -5.35
N LEU A 67 -1.72 2.70 -5.79
CA LEU A 67 -1.56 1.45 -5.03
C LEU A 67 -1.74 0.24 -5.96
N SER A 68 -0.70 -0.59 -6.08
CA SER A 68 -0.69 -1.72 -7.02
C SER A 68 0.07 -2.92 -6.47
N TRP A 69 -0.59 -4.07 -6.42
CA TRP A 69 0.05 -5.36 -6.12
C TRP A 69 0.69 -5.95 -7.37
N ASN A 70 1.85 -6.55 -7.20
CA ASN A 70 2.46 -7.36 -8.25
C ASN A 70 1.67 -8.67 -8.39
N HIS A 71 1.24 -9.01 -9.60
CA HIS A 71 0.46 -10.23 -9.85
C HIS A 71 1.35 -11.49 -9.91
N HIS A 72 2.64 -11.31 -10.16
CA HIS A 72 3.60 -12.40 -10.39
C HIS A 72 4.51 -12.65 -9.19
N VAL A 73 4.77 -11.61 -8.38
CA VAL A 73 5.63 -11.70 -7.20
C VAL A 73 4.80 -11.50 -5.95
N ASN A 74 4.65 -12.57 -5.18
CA ASN A 74 3.89 -12.56 -3.93
C ASN A 74 4.50 -11.54 -2.95
N GLY A 75 3.66 -10.66 -2.43
CA GLY A 75 3.99 -9.71 -1.38
C GLY A 75 4.63 -8.40 -1.88
N HIS A 76 4.90 -8.29 -3.19
CA HIS A 76 5.39 -7.04 -3.77
C HIS A 76 4.27 -6.05 -4.01
N LEU A 77 4.43 -4.86 -3.45
CA LEU A 77 3.47 -3.78 -3.49
C LEU A 77 4.15 -2.48 -3.89
N LEU A 78 3.54 -1.77 -4.84
CA LEU A 78 3.86 -0.38 -5.13
C LEU A 78 2.82 0.55 -4.51
N SER A 79 3.27 1.72 -4.06
CA SER A 79 2.38 2.84 -3.78
C SER A 79 2.99 4.16 -4.20
N ALA A 80 2.13 5.09 -4.60
CA ALA A 80 2.48 6.44 -5.02
C ALA A 80 1.94 7.47 -4.01
N ALA A 81 2.59 8.62 -3.93
CA ALA A 81 2.25 9.65 -2.95
C ALA A 81 2.55 11.08 -3.42
N ASP A 82 1.98 12.01 -2.68
CA ASP A 82 2.12 13.46 -2.85
C ASP A 82 3.54 13.94 -2.51
N ASP A 83 4.39 13.08 -1.95
CA ASP A 83 5.81 13.32 -1.69
C ASP A 83 6.72 13.13 -2.91
N HIS A 84 6.13 12.94 -4.09
CA HIS A 84 6.81 12.83 -5.38
C HIS A 84 7.54 11.49 -5.57
N THR A 85 7.28 10.51 -4.71
CA THR A 85 7.93 9.21 -4.76
C THR A 85 6.96 8.06 -5.06
N VAL A 86 7.54 6.99 -5.59
CA VAL A 86 6.94 5.65 -5.60
C VAL A 86 7.74 4.78 -4.64
N CYS A 87 7.07 4.11 -3.70
CA CYS A 87 7.70 3.15 -2.80
C CYS A 87 7.34 1.72 -3.20
N LEU A 88 8.32 0.82 -3.09
CA LEU A 88 8.19 -0.62 -3.24
C LEU A 88 8.43 -1.31 -1.90
N TRP A 89 7.54 -2.23 -1.52
CA TRP A 89 7.73 -3.09 -0.35
C TRP A 89 7.61 -4.56 -0.73
N ASN A 90 8.28 -5.41 0.06
CA ASN A 90 8.01 -6.83 0.15
C ASN A 90 7.39 -7.11 1.53
N ILE A 91 6.09 -7.38 1.60
CA ILE A 91 5.40 -7.59 2.90
C ILE A 91 5.78 -8.91 3.59
N ASN A 92 6.49 -9.80 2.89
CA ASN A 92 7.00 -11.05 3.46
C ASN A 92 8.38 -10.86 4.13
N GLU A 93 9.07 -9.75 3.85
CA GLU A 93 10.28 -9.38 4.57
C GLU A 93 9.89 -8.78 5.92
N LEU A 94 10.03 -9.57 6.98
CA LEU A 94 9.86 -9.10 8.35
C LEU A 94 10.93 -8.05 8.63
N SER A 95 10.51 -6.84 9.03
CA SER A 95 11.45 -5.93 9.67
C SER A 95 11.93 -6.57 10.97
N LYS A 96 13.15 -6.22 11.37
CA LYS A 96 13.78 -6.72 12.59
C LYS A 96 13.07 -6.22 13.87
N GLU A 97 12.10 -5.31 13.75
CA GLU A 97 11.45 -4.63 14.88
C GLU A 97 9.93 -4.42 14.63
N GLY A 98 9.12 -5.40 15.02
CA GLY A 98 7.67 -5.23 15.17
C GLY A 98 6.86 -5.27 13.87
N LYS A 99 5.75 -4.51 13.83
CA LYS A 99 4.78 -4.48 12.71
C LYS A 99 5.15 -3.50 11.59
N ASN A 100 6.26 -2.79 11.70
CA ASN A 100 6.66 -1.83 10.67
C ASN A 100 7.42 -2.54 9.55
N VAL A 101 7.31 -2.09 8.30
CA VAL A 101 8.12 -2.59 7.17
C VAL A 101 8.64 -1.40 6.37
N ASP A 102 9.95 -1.23 6.31
CA ASP A 102 10.56 -0.16 5.53
C ASP A 102 10.51 -0.47 4.02
N ALA A 103 10.48 0.58 3.20
CA ALA A 103 10.50 0.44 1.75
C ALA A 103 11.77 -0.27 1.28
N LEU A 104 11.59 -1.31 0.46
CA LEU A 104 12.68 -2.01 -0.24
C LEU A 104 13.35 -1.07 -1.24
N SER A 105 12.56 -0.19 -1.88
CA SER A 105 13.06 0.82 -2.80
C SER A 105 12.14 2.04 -2.81
N ILE A 106 12.74 3.22 -3.01
CA ILE A 106 12.04 4.49 -3.17
C ILE A 106 12.53 5.12 -4.48
N TYR A 107 11.60 5.37 -5.40
CA TYR A 107 11.87 5.94 -6.71
C TYR A 107 11.45 7.42 -6.71
N SER A 108 12.39 8.32 -7.01
CA SER A 108 12.18 9.77 -7.04
C SER A 108 12.34 10.34 -8.45
N GLY A 109 11.62 9.75 -9.41
CA GLY A 109 11.66 10.18 -10.82
C GLY A 109 10.77 11.40 -11.12
N HIS A 110 9.58 11.44 -10.51
CA HIS A 110 8.64 12.55 -10.68
C HIS A 110 9.08 13.79 -9.92
N THR A 111 8.72 14.97 -10.44
CA THR A 111 9.04 16.26 -9.80
C THR A 111 7.89 16.88 -9.01
N THR A 112 6.72 16.24 -9.04
CA THR A 112 5.50 16.64 -8.32
C THR A 112 4.77 15.38 -7.81
N ALA A 113 3.57 15.52 -7.24
CA ALA A 113 2.77 14.42 -6.73
C ALA A 113 2.64 13.28 -7.75
N VAL A 114 2.81 12.04 -7.27
CA VAL A 114 2.58 10.84 -8.07
C VAL A 114 1.16 10.35 -7.77
N GLU A 115 0.34 10.32 -8.81
CA GLU A 115 -1.10 10.11 -8.68
C GLU A 115 -1.47 8.62 -8.74
N ASP A 116 -0.84 7.86 -9.63
CA ASP A 116 -1.07 6.42 -9.73
C ASP A 116 0.18 5.63 -10.14
N VAL A 117 0.14 4.34 -9.82
CA VAL A 117 1.15 3.33 -10.16
C VAL A 117 0.48 2.04 -10.57
N ALA A 118 1.08 1.33 -11.53
CA ALA A 118 0.58 0.03 -11.97
C ALA A 118 1.72 -0.92 -12.31
N TRP A 119 1.71 -2.12 -11.75
CA TRP A 119 2.56 -3.20 -12.25
C TRP A 119 2.14 -3.62 -13.65
N HIS A 120 3.12 -3.95 -14.49
CA HIS A 120 2.86 -4.55 -15.79
C HIS A 120 2.17 -5.91 -15.63
N CYS A 121 1.15 -6.18 -16.44
CA CYS A 121 0.29 -7.35 -16.28
C CYS A 121 0.97 -8.69 -16.61
N THR A 122 2.06 -8.67 -17.39
CA THR A 122 2.80 -9.89 -17.80
C THR A 122 4.28 -9.92 -17.40
N GLN A 123 4.86 -8.79 -16.97
CA GLN A 123 6.29 -8.69 -16.68
C GLN A 123 6.45 -8.27 -15.22
N SER A 124 7.05 -9.14 -14.40
CA SER A 124 7.13 -8.97 -12.95
C SER A 124 8.04 -7.82 -12.49
N THR A 125 8.90 -7.32 -13.36
CA THR A 125 9.93 -6.31 -13.04
C THR A 125 9.63 -4.92 -13.60
N ILE A 126 8.52 -4.76 -14.33
CA ILE A 126 8.14 -3.50 -14.97
C ILE A 126 6.91 -2.95 -14.27
N PHE A 127 6.90 -1.66 -14.00
CA PHE A 127 5.74 -0.92 -13.55
C PHE A 127 5.75 0.47 -14.17
N ASP A 128 4.58 1.08 -14.24
CA ASP A 128 4.41 2.43 -14.74
C ASP A 128 3.95 3.35 -13.59
N SER A 129 4.30 4.63 -13.68
CA SER A 129 3.82 5.69 -12.79
C SER A 129 3.39 6.94 -13.56
N VAL A 130 2.43 7.68 -12.99
CA VAL A 130 1.94 8.95 -13.55
C VAL A 130 1.88 10.01 -12.45
N GLY A 131 2.13 11.27 -12.81
CA GLY A 131 2.13 12.37 -11.85
C GLY A 131 1.67 13.69 -12.43
N ASP A 132 1.46 14.65 -11.53
CA ASP A 132 1.05 16.02 -11.84
C ASP A 132 2.07 16.81 -12.68
N ASP A 133 3.28 16.26 -12.84
CA ASP A 133 4.35 16.80 -13.69
C ASP A 133 4.12 16.49 -15.17
N GLN A 134 2.93 15.96 -15.50
CA GLN A 134 2.46 15.65 -16.84
C GLN A 134 3.27 14.53 -17.50
N LYS A 135 3.82 13.62 -16.70
CA LYS A 135 4.64 12.51 -17.18
C LYS A 135 4.00 11.16 -16.88
N LEU A 136 4.25 10.23 -17.81
CA LEU A 136 4.18 8.80 -17.60
C LEU A 136 5.62 8.27 -17.60
N MET A 137 5.98 7.45 -16.62
CA MET A 137 7.31 6.82 -16.50
C MET A 137 7.17 5.31 -16.39
N MET A 138 8.15 4.58 -16.92
CA MET A 138 8.30 3.12 -16.91
C MET A 138 9.72 2.75 -16.47
#